data_AF-A0A512U667-F1
#
_entry.id   AF-A0A512U667-F1
#
_cell.length_a   1.000
_cell.length_b   1.000
_cell.length_c   1.000
_cell.angle_alpha   90.00
_cell.angle_beta   90.00
_cell.angle_gamma   90.00
#
_symmetry.space_group_name_H-M   'P 1'
#
loop_
_entity.id
_entity.type
_entity.pdbx_description
1 polymer ?
#
loop_
_entity_poly.entity_id
_entity_poly.type
_entity_poly.pdbx_seq_one_letter_code
_entity_poly.pdbx_strand_id
1 'polypeptide(L)'
;MLKEIPQDIRDVNTLTKTGEPTTGGDLTRRILLETCQTEYNKGWADKLPTNQDGSPLEPEMMSDVYYTMAAEKRRGLGLLKFIGHLYMLNMLKDQVILGCLRDQSKNVVAPSEDSLESLVQLVNTVGPRFETSPQNKAFLNKVYGNIRQILAKCKLSSRIKCLLMDLQDLRKNSWKSTKKAAGPKTIREIHEDAELQKINEDRKRADRNHIGGVKRRSSAL
;
A
#
# COMPACT_ATOMS: atom_id res chain seq x y z
N MET A 1 -13.51 18.53 -10.60
CA MET A 1 -14.89 18.95 -10.89
C MET A 1 -15.51 17.91 -11.81
N LEU A 2 -16.40 17.05 -11.28
CA LEU A 2 -17.34 16.33 -12.13
C LEU A 2 -18.40 17.37 -12.52
N LYS A 3 -18.45 17.70 -13.81
CA LYS A 3 -19.49 18.57 -14.37
C LYS A 3 -20.84 17.91 -14.11
N GLU A 4 -21.83 18.73 -13.76
CA GLU A 4 -23.15 18.33 -13.29
C GLU A 4 -23.74 17.23 -14.15
N ILE A 5 -24.06 16.10 -13.52
CA ILE A 5 -24.77 15.00 -14.19
C ILE A 5 -26.21 15.45 -14.36
N PRO A 6 -26.76 15.44 -15.59
CA PRO A 6 -28.13 15.84 -15.86
C PRO A 6 -29.15 15.15 -14.93
N GLN A 7 -30.08 15.93 -14.36
CA GLN A 7 -31.05 15.44 -13.35
C GLN A 7 -32.11 14.47 -13.91
N ASP A 8 -32.18 14.33 -15.24
CA ASP A 8 -33.00 13.35 -15.96
C ASP A 8 -32.41 11.94 -15.96
N ILE A 9 -31.11 11.78 -15.68
CA ILE A 9 -30.50 10.47 -15.48
C ILE A 9 -30.83 9.98 -14.06
N ARG A 10 -31.82 9.09 -13.96
CA ARG A 10 -32.33 8.54 -12.70
C ARG A 10 -32.38 7.02 -12.75
N ASP A 11 -32.10 6.40 -11.62
CA ASP A 11 -32.45 5.00 -11.40
C ASP A 11 -33.82 4.90 -10.74
N VAL A 12 -34.81 4.50 -11.53
CA VAL A 12 -36.22 4.36 -11.11
C VAL A 12 -36.45 3.15 -10.20
N ASN A 13 -35.53 2.18 -10.19
CA ASN A 13 -35.66 0.97 -9.39
C ASN A 13 -35.06 1.14 -7.99
N THR A 14 -34.31 2.22 -7.76
CA THR A 14 -33.54 2.40 -6.52
C THR A 14 -33.84 3.75 -5.88
N LEU A 15 -34.65 3.69 -4.82
CA LEU A 15 -35.11 4.86 -4.08
C LEU A 15 -34.10 5.30 -3.01
N THR A 16 -33.99 6.61 -2.81
CA THR A 16 -33.28 7.21 -1.67
C THR A 16 -34.08 6.98 -0.39
N LYS A 17 -33.48 7.32 0.77
CA LYS A 17 -34.18 7.23 2.07
C LYS A 17 -35.44 8.09 2.15
N THR A 18 -35.59 9.08 1.27
CA THR A 18 -36.76 9.96 1.16
C THR A 18 -37.81 9.45 0.17
N GLY A 19 -37.58 8.30 -0.45
CA GLY A 19 -38.51 7.70 -1.42
C GLY A 19 -38.39 8.25 -2.84
N GLU A 20 -37.38 9.07 -3.12
CA GLU A 20 -37.17 9.64 -4.46
C GLU A 20 -36.19 8.77 -5.29
N PRO A 21 -36.32 8.74 -6.63
CA PRO A 21 -35.34 8.09 -7.50
C PRO A 21 -33.96 8.72 -7.31
N THR A 22 -32.91 7.90 -7.31
CA THR A 22 -31.54 8.41 -7.12
C THR A 22 -31.02 9.02 -8.41
N THR A 23 -30.44 10.22 -8.32
CA THR A 23 -29.96 10.99 -9.47
C THR A 23 -28.55 11.54 -9.25
N GLY A 24 -27.94 12.07 -10.32
CA GLY A 24 -26.71 12.86 -10.24
C GLY A 24 -25.50 12.14 -9.62
N GLY A 25 -24.82 12.84 -8.70
CA GLY A 25 -23.61 12.32 -8.04
C GLY A 25 -23.86 11.10 -7.16
N ASP A 26 -25.02 11.01 -6.50
CA ASP A 26 -25.36 9.85 -5.66
C ASP A 26 -25.60 8.60 -6.51
N LEU A 27 -26.21 8.76 -7.68
CA LEU A 27 -26.39 7.66 -8.63
C LEU A 27 -25.04 7.16 -9.15
N THR A 28 -24.14 8.07 -9.53
CA THR A 28 -22.79 7.69 -9.99
C THR A 28 -21.99 7.01 -8.89
N ARG A 29 -22.05 7.55 -7.66
CA ARG A 29 -21.41 6.93 -6.50
C ARG A 29 -21.94 5.52 -6.28
N ARG A 30 -23.24 5.30 -6.37
CA ARG A 30 -23.84 3.97 -6.24
C ARG A 30 -23.34 3.03 -7.32
N ILE A 31 -23.54 3.38 -8.60
CA ILE A 31 -23.16 2.54 -9.74
C ILE A 31 -21.68 2.17 -9.67
N LEU A 32 -20.82 3.15 -9.36
CA LEU A 32 -19.38 2.91 -9.22
C LEU A 32 -19.08 1.87 -8.13
N LEU A 33 -19.70 2.00 -6.97
CA LEU A 33 -19.45 1.11 -5.84
C LEU A 33 -20.05 -0.29 -6.04
N GLU A 34 -21.26 -0.38 -6.62
CA GLU A 34 -21.90 -1.64 -6.97
C GLU A 34 -21.11 -2.39 -8.05
N THR A 35 -20.60 -1.67 -9.04
CA THR A 35 -19.72 -2.24 -10.05
C THR A 35 -18.43 -2.75 -9.42
N CYS A 36 -17.78 -1.96 -8.56
CA CYS A 36 -16.58 -2.40 -7.84
C CYS A 36 -16.84 -3.65 -7.00
N GLN A 37 -17.97 -3.70 -6.30
CA GLN A 37 -18.35 -4.85 -5.48
C GLN A 37 -18.61 -6.09 -6.34
N THR A 38 -19.33 -5.93 -7.44
CA THR A 38 -19.62 -7.02 -8.39
C THR A 38 -18.35 -7.58 -8.98
N GLU A 39 -17.46 -6.71 -9.48
CA GLU A 39 -16.18 -7.13 -10.04
C GLU A 39 -15.26 -7.77 -8.99
N TYR A 40 -15.27 -7.27 -7.74
CA TYR A 40 -14.49 -7.87 -6.66
C TYR A 40 -15.01 -9.27 -6.29
N ASN A 41 -16.33 -9.44 -6.25
CA ASN A 41 -16.97 -10.71 -5.89
C ASN A 41 -16.79 -11.82 -6.93
N LYS A 42 -16.52 -11.48 -8.20
CA LYS A 42 -16.12 -12.47 -9.21
C LYS A 42 -14.86 -13.21 -8.79
N GLY A 43 -13.97 -12.55 -8.05
CA GLY A 43 -12.72 -13.11 -7.59
C GLY A 43 -11.73 -13.36 -8.75
N TRP A 44 -10.55 -13.83 -8.38
CA TRP A 44 -9.52 -14.26 -9.32
C TRP A 44 -8.59 -15.27 -8.66
N ALA A 45 -7.90 -16.07 -9.46
CA ALA A 45 -6.90 -17.00 -8.97
C ALA A 45 -5.61 -16.26 -8.54
N ASP A 46 -5.04 -16.64 -7.40
CA ASP A 46 -3.73 -16.13 -6.96
C ASP A 46 -2.60 -16.69 -7.84
N LYS A 47 -2.65 -18.00 -8.14
CA LYS A 47 -1.68 -18.67 -9.01
C LYS A 47 -2.31 -19.03 -10.35
N LEU A 48 -1.56 -18.78 -11.42
CA LEU A 48 -1.86 -19.31 -12.74
C LEU A 48 -1.27 -20.72 -12.88
N PRO A 49 -1.80 -21.56 -13.78
CA PRO A 49 -1.20 -22.85 -14.11
C PRO A 49 0.28 -22.69 -14.51
N THR A 50 1.13 -23.56 -13.97
CA THR A 50 2.57 -23.62 -14.26
C THR A 50 2.98 -25.06 -14.57
N ASN A 51 4.19 -25.26 -15.07
CA ASN A 51 4.79 -26.59 -15.17
C ASN A 51 4.97 -27.22 -13.78
N GLN A 52 5.25 -28.54 -13.73
CA GLN A 52 5.41 -29.29 -12.47
C GLN A 52 6.57 -28.77 -11.61
N ASP A 53 7.58 -28.19 -12.25
CA ASP A 53 8.74 -27.55 -11.62
C ASP A 53 8.48 -26.09 -11.21
N GLY A 54 7.29 -25.54 -11.53
CA GLY A 54 6.90 -24.17 -11.25
C GLY A 54 7.35 -23.14 -12.30
N SER A 55 7.95 -23.57 -13.42
CA SER A 55 8.28 -22.65 -14.51
C SER A 55 7.00 -22.15 -15.22
N PRO A 56 7.04 -20.97 -15.86
CA PRO A 56 5.96 -20.53 -16.75
C PRO A 56 5.69 -21.59 -17.82
N LEU A 57 4.42 -21.75 -18.19
CA LEU A 57 4.04 -22.53 -19.37
C LEU A 57 4.59 -21.85 -20.62
N GLU A 58 5.04 -22.65 -21.60
CA GLU A 58 5.41 -22.10 -22.90
C GLU A 58 4.17 -21.52 -23.60
N PRO A 59 4.29 -20.42 -24.37
CA PRO A 59 3.16 -19.78 -25.04
C PRO A 59 2.31 -20.75 -25.88
N GLU A 60 2.96 -21.72 -26.53
CA GLU A 60 2.33 -22.76 -27.34
C GLU A 60 1.49 -23.76 -26.52
N MET A 61 1.74 -23.85 -25.21
CA MET A 61 1.03 -24.70 -24.26
C MET A 61 -0.02 -23.94 -23.44
N MET A 62 -0.10 -22.61 -23.58
CA MET A 62 -1.10 -21.79 -22.89
C MET A 62 -2.47 -21.98 -23.56
N SER A 63 -3.40 -22.61 -22.85
CA SER A 63 -4.78 -22.76 -23.30
C SER A 63 -5.58 -21.45 -23.18
N ASP A 64 -6.73 -21.37 -23.86
CA ASP A 64 -7.67 -20.25 -23.69
C ASP A 64 -8.03 -20.03 -22.21
N VAL A 65 -8.12 -21.11 -21.43
CA VAL A 65 -8.38 -21.08 -19.99
C VAL A 65 -7.24 -20.39 -19.22
N TYR A 66 -5.98 -20.56 -19.64
CA TYR A 66 -4.86 -19.84 -19.02
C TYR A 66 -4.99 -18.33 -19.25
N TYR A 67 -5.29 -17.92 -20.49
CA TYR A 67 -5.40 -16.51 -20.84
C TYR A 67 -6.59 -15.82 -20.14
N THR A 68 -7.72 -16.51 -19.98
CA THR A 68 -8.85 -15.98 -19.21
C THR A 68 -8.48 -15.77 -17.74
N MET A 69 -7.86 -16.77 -17.09
CA MET A 69 -7.38 -16.65 -15.71
C MET A 69 -6.35 -15.54 -15.53
N ALA A 70 -5.42 -15.40 -16.47
CA ALA A 70 -4.43 -14.33 -16.45
C ALA A 70 -5.07 -12.94 -16.59
N ALA A 71 -6.04 -12.79 -17.49
CA ALA A 71 -6.78 -11.56 -17.68
C ALA A 71 -7.62 -11.19 -16.44
N GLU A 72 -8.28 -12.16 -15.82
CA GLU A 72 -9.04 -11.99 -14.58
C GLU A 72 -8.14 -11.58 -13.42
N LYS A 73 -7.00 -12.26 -13.24
CA LYS A 73 -6.00 -11.90 -12.23
C LYS A 73 -5.51 -10.47 -12.46
N ARG A 74 -5.14 -10.10 -13.68
CA ARG A 74 -4.68 -8.74 -14.02
C ARG A 74 -5.75 -7.70 -13.70
N ARG A 75 -7.01 -7.95 -14.09
CA ARG A 75 -8.14 -7.05 -13.81
C ARG A 75 -8.39 -6.93 -12.31
N GLY A 76 -8.37 -8.04 -11.58
CA GLY A 76 -8.58 -8.09 -10.13
C GLY A 76 -7.53 -7.33 -9.34
N LEU A 77 -6.24 -7.52 -9.67
CA LEU A 77 -5.15 -6.76 -9.06
C LEU A 77 -5.25 -5.25 -9.40
N GLY A 78 -5.65 -4.91 -10.62
CA GLY A 78 -5.94 -3.53 -11.01
C GLY A 78 -7.11 -2.92 -10.24
N LEU A 79 -8.18 -3.69 -10.04
CA LEU A 79 -9.33 -3.29 -9.24
C LEU A 79 -8.94 -3.03 -7.78
N LEU A 80 -8.08 -3.86 -7.19
CA LEU A 80 -7.59 -3.65 -5.83
C LEU A 80 -6.87 -2.30 -5.69
N LYS A 81 -5.99 -1.98 -6.66
CA LYS A 81 -5.33 -0.67 -6.71
C LYS A 81 -6.37 0.45 -6.81
N PHE A 82 -7.38 0.30 -7.67
CA PHE A 82 -8.44 1.30 -7.84
C PHE A 82 -9.25 1.51 -6.54
N ILE A 83 -9.65 0.43 -5.87
CA ILE A 83 -10.34 0.46 -4.56
C ILE A 83 -9.52 1.24 -3.53
N GLY A 84 -8.20 1.05 -3.49
CA GLY A 84 -7.31 1.82 -2.63
C GLY A 84 -7.39 3.33 -2.85
N HIS A 85 -7.49 3.78 -4.11
CA HIS A 85 -7.64 5.20 -4.43
C HIS A 85 -9.04 5.74 -4.09
N LEU A 86 -10.10 4.96 -4.32
CA LEU A 86 -11.46 5.33 -3.91
C LEU A 86 -11.56 5.52 -2.38
N TYR A 87 -10.87 4.67 -1.62
CA TYR A 87 -10.77 4.83 -0.17
C TYR A 87 -10.10 6.14 0.22
N MET A 88 -9.00 6.50 -0.45
CA MET A 88 -8.31 7.78 -0.20
C MET A 88 -9.21 9.00 -0.49
N LEU A 89 -10.15 8.88 -1.42
CA LEU A 89 -11.17 9.89 -1.74
C LEU A 89 -12.39 9.89 -0.79
N ASN A 90 -12.35 9.18 0.35
CA ASN A 90 -13.48 9.05 1.28
C ASN A 90 -14.73 8.38 0.67
N MET A 91 -14.58 7.62 -0.42
CA MET A 91 -15.72 6.95 -1.05
C MET A 91 -16.05 5.59 -0.43
N LEU A 92 -15.11 5.02 0.34
CA LEU A 92 -15.24 3.70 0.95
C LEU A 92 -15.05 3.77 2.46
N LYS A 93 -15.71 2.87 3.17
CA LYS A 93 -15.53 2.66 4.61
C LYS A 93 -14.33 1.75 4.86
N ASP A 94 -13.73 1.84 6.05
CA ASP A 94 -12.61 1.00 6.48
C ASP A 94 -12.89 -0.51 6.34
N GLN A 95 -14.14 -0.93 6.52
CA GLN A 95 -14.56 -2.33 6.36
C GLN A 95 -14.23 -2.93 4.98
N VAL A 96 -14.26 -2.11 3.92
CA VAL A 96 -13.90 -2.56 2.57
C VAL A 96 -12.40 -2.84 2.50
N ILE A 97 -11.57 -1.92 3.01
CA ILE A 97 -10.12 -2.10 3.06
C ILE A 97 -9.71 -3.26 3.98
N LEU A 98 -10.41 -3.46 5.10
CA LEU A 98 -10.25 -4.63 5.97
C LEU A 98 -10.44 -5.94 5.19
N GLY A 99 -11.49 -6.02 4.37
CA GLY A 99 -11.75 -7.16 3.49
C GLY A 99 -10.62 -7.38 2.49
N CYS A 100 -10.23 -6.34 1.76
CA CYS A 100 -9.13 -6.38 0.79
C CYS A 100 -7.82 -6.86 1.43
N LEU A 101 -7.41 -6.27 2.56
CA LEU A 101 -6.17 -6.65 3.25
C LEU A 101 -6.22 -8.09 3.80
N ARG A 102 -7.39 -8.55 4.25
CA ARG A 102 -7.59 -9.95 4.66
C ARG A 102 -7.36 -10.90 3.48
N ASP A 103 -8.01 -10.62 2.35
CA ASP A 103 -7.92 -11.48 1.17
C ASP A 103 -6.51 -11.53 0.59
N GLN A 104 -5.81 -10.40 0.55
CA GLN A 104 -4.46 -10.32 0.00
C GLN A 104 -3.38 -10.92 0.90
N SER A 105 -3.63 -11.03 2.21
CA SER A 105 -2.64 -11.53 3.18
C SER A 105 -2.95 -12.92 3.73
N LYS A 106 -4.02 -13.59 3.28
CA LYS A 106 -4.44 -14.91 3.81
C LYS A 106 -3.52 -16.06 3.41
N ASN A 107 -2.96 -16.03 2.20
CA ASN A 107 -2.07 -17.09 1.71
C ASN A 107 -0.64 -16.86 2.20
N VAL A 108 -0.29 -17.48 3.32
CA VAL A 108 1.06 -17.36 3.94
C VAL A 108 2.01 -18.50 3.58
N VAL A 109 1.57 -19.48 2.80
CA VAL A 109 2.34 -20.69 2.47
C VAL A 109 3.02 -20.54 1.12
N ALA A 110 2.26 -20.15 0.11
CA ALA A 110 2.78 -19.97 -1.23
C ALA A 110 2.02 -18.87 -1.99
N PRO A 111 2.09 -17.60 -1.55
CA PRO A 111 1.49 -16.48 -2.28
C PRO A 111 2.20 -16.24 -3.62
N SER A 112 1.47 -15.77 -4.63
CA SER A 112 2.11 -15.29 -5.86
C SER A 112 2.82 -13.95 -5.64
N GLU A 113 3.91 -13.70 -6.37
CA GLU A 113 4.67 -12.45 -6.26
C GLU A 113 3.83 -11.22 -6.64
N ASP A 114 2.95 -11.35 -7.66
CA ASP A 114 2.04 -10.26 -8.07
C ASP A 114 1.08 -9.86 -6.95
N SER A 115 0.54 -10.83 -6.21
CA SER A 115 -0.36 -10.57 -5.08
C SER A 115 0.39 -9.90 -3.93
N LEU A 116 1.65 -10.28 -3.67
CA LEU A 116 2.48 -9.62 -2.66
C LEU A 116 2.80 -8.18 -3.05
N GLU A 117 3.11 -7.93 -4.32
CA GLU A 117 3.34 -6.58 -4.83
C GLU A 117 2.06 -5.73 -4.73
N SER A 118 0.91 -6.29 -5.09
CA SER A 118 -0.39 -5.64 -4.97
C SER A 118 -0.75 -5.31 -3.50
N LEU A 119 -0.47 -6.24 -2.57
CA LEU A 119 -0.60 -6.00 -1.12
C LEU A 119 0.27 -4.84 -0.67
N VAL A 120 1.54 -4.81 -1.07
CA VAL A 120 2.48 -3.72 -0.73
C VAL A 120 1.97 -2.39 -1.27
N GLN A 121 1.53 -2.34 -2.53
CA GLN A 121 0.98 -1.13 -3.13
C GLN A 121 -0.28 -0.63 -2.41
N LEU A 122 -1.19 -1.54 -2.07
CA LEU A 122 -2.41 -1.20 -1.32
C LEU A 122 -2.05 -0.62 0.06
N VAL A 123 -1.21 -1.31 0.83
CA VAL A 123 -0.82 -0.86 2.18
C VAL A 123 -0.06 0.47 2.12
N ASN A 124 0.82 0.69 1.14
CA ASN A 124 1.47 1.98 0.95
C ASN A 124 0.47 3.12 0.69
N THR A 125 -0.59 2.84 -0.07
CA THR A 125 -1.60 3.83 -0.44
C THR A 125 -2.52 4.17 0.74
N VAL A 126 -3.06 3.15 1.41
CA VAL A 126 -4.14 3.33 2.40
C VAL A 126 -3.63 3.31 3.85
N GLY A 127 -2.47 2.71 4.11
CA GLY A 127 -1.94 2.42 5.44
C GLY A 127 -1.90 3.60 6.41
N PRO A 128 -1.37 4.78 6.03
CA PRO A 128 -1.25 5.92 6.94
C PRO A 128 -2.62 6.40 7.44
N ARG A 129 -3.61 6.46 6.53
CA ARG A 129 -5.00 6.84 6.85
C ARG A 129 -5.71 5.73 7.62
N PHE A 130 -5.55 4.50 7.17
CA PHE A 130 -6.24 3.34 7.71
C PHE A 130 -5.84 3.05 9.16
N GLU A 131 -4.55 3.22 9.52
CA GLU A 131 -4.03 2.96 10.86
C GLU A 131 -4.41 4.03 11.91
N THR A 132 -5.13 5.10 11.52
CA THR A 132 -5.59 6.14 12.46
C THR A 132 -6.54 5.60 13.54
N SER A 133 -7.33 4.55 13.24
CA SER A 133 -8.19 3.88 14.21
C SER A 133 -7.42 2.78 14.99
N PRO A 134 -7.57 2.69 16.32
CA PRO A 134 -6.97 1.62 17.13
C PRO A 134 -7.37 0.21 16.66
N GLN A 135 -8.61 0.04 16.20
CA GLN A 135 -9.13 -1.24 15.73
C GLN A 135 -8.45 -1.66 14.41
N ASN A 136 -8.30 -0.71 13.48
CA ASN A 136 -7.62 -0.93 12.22
C ASN A 136 -6.12 -1.19 12.43
N LYS A 137 -5.50 -0.49 13.39
CA LYS A 137 -4.12 -0.75 13.80
C LYS A 137 -3.92 -2.18 14.30
N ALA A 138 -4.82 -2.68 15.15
CA ALA A 138 -4.77 -4.05 15.63
C ALA A 138 -4.93 -5.07 14.48
N PHE A 139 -5.79 -4.78 13.50
CA PHE A 139 -5.90 -5.61 12.31
C PHE A 139 -4.64 -5.57 11.43
N LEU A 140 -4.08 -4.39 11.22
CA LEU A 140 -2.86 -4.22 10.42
C LEU A 140 -1.65 -4.90 11.10
N ASN A 141 -1.64 -5.05 12.43
CA ASN A 141 -0.66 -5.91 13.12
C ASN A 141 -0.74 -7.37 12.67
N LYS A 142 -1.94 -7.92 12.46
CA LYS A 142 -2.15 -9.28 11.96
C LYS A 142 -1.63 -9.42 10.53
N VAL A 143 -1.97 -8.47 9.65
CA VAL A 143 -1.47 -8.43 8.27
C VAL A 143 0.07 -8.42 8.23
N TYR A 144 0.71 -7.60 9.07
CA TYR A 144 2.18 -7.58 9.15
C TYR A 144 2.76 -8.84 9.80
N GLY A 145 2.00 -9.53 10.66
CA GLY A 145 2.32 -10.88 11.13
C GLY A 145 2.39 -11.88 9.96
N ASN A 146 1.39 -11.85 9.08
CA ASN A 146 1.37 -12.69 7.88
C ASN A 146 2.55 -12.37 6.96
N ILE A 147 2.86 -11.08 6.75
CA ILE A 147 4.04 -10.66 5.96
C ILE A 147 5.34 -11.21 6.54
N ARG A 148 5.52 -11.16 7.87
CA ARG A 148 6.71 -11.75 8.52
C ARG A 148 6.78 -13.26 8.33
N GLN A 149 5.65 -13.96 8.41
CA GLN A 149 5.58 -15.39 8.15
C GLN A 149 5.98 -15.72 6.71
N ILE A 150 5.49 -14.96 5.73
CA ILE A 150 5.81 -15.10 4.32
C ILE A 150 7.32 -14.89 4.08
N LEU A 151 7.90 -13.83 4.65
CA LEU A 151 9.34 -13.55 4.56
C LEU A 151 10.20 -14.67 5.14
N ALA A 152 9.73 -15.34 6.20
CA ALA A 152 10.47 -16.40 6.87
C ALA A 152 10.36 -17.77 6.18
N LYS A 153 9.19 -18.10 5.61
CA LYS A 153 8.87 -19.45 5.14
C LYS A 153 8.86 -19.61 3.62
N CYS A 154 8.61 -18.54 2.86
CA CYS A 154 8.43 -18.63 1.41
C CYS A 154 9.73 -18.36 0.65
N LYS A 155 9.95 -19.09 -0.45
CA LYS A 155 10.99 -18.76 -1.43
C LYS A 155 10.47 -17.62 -2.32
N LEU A 156 11.08 -16.44 -2.17
CA LEU A 156 10.70 -15.20 -2.86
C LEU A 156 11.90 -14.63 -3.61
N SER A 157 11.65 -13.93 -4.72
CA SER A 157 12.66 -13.12 -5.40
C SER A 157 13.19 -12.02 -4.47
N SER A 158 14.44 -11.61 -4.70
CA SER A 158 15.07 -10.53 -3.92
C SER A 158 14.26 -9.23 -3.96
N ARG A 159 13.65 -8.92 -5.13
CA ARG A 159 12.78 -7.75 -5.31
C ARG A 159 11.60 -7.76 -4.34
N ILE A 160 10.87 -8.87 -4.25
CA ILE A 160 9.72 -8.99 -3.35
C ILE A 160 10.15 -8.93 -1.88
N LYS A 161 11.27 -9.59 -1.52
CA LYS A 161 11.82 -9.48 -0.16
C LYS A 161 12.11 -8.02 0.21
N CYS A 162 12.79 -7.29 -0.67
CA CYS A 162 13.07 -5.87 -0.47
C CYS A 162 11.79 -5.05 -0.32
N LEU A 163 10.78 -5.25 -1.17
CA LEU A 163 9.49 -4.55 -1.06
C LEU A 163 8.79 -4.78 0.28
N LEU A 164 8.76 -6.03 0.76
CA LEU A 164 8.14 -6.37 2.04
C LEU A 164 8.94 -5.86 3.25
N MET A 165 10.27 -5.82 3.16
CA MET A 165 11.13 -5.23 4.18
C MET A 165 10.96 -3.71 4.23
N ASP A 166 10.99 -3.04 3.08
CA ASP A 166 10.76 -1.61 2.94
C ASP A 166 9.40 -1.20 3.53
N LEU A 167 8.36 -2.01 3.29
CA LEU A 167 7.03 -1.78 3.85
C LEU A 167 7.03 -1.86 5.38
N GLN A 168 7.76 -2.82 5.96
CA GLN A 168 7.92 -2.92 7.41
C GLN A 168 8.63 -1.70 7.99
N ASP A 169 9.68 -1.24 7.35
CA ASP A 169 10.45 -0.10 7.82
C ASP A 169 9.69 1.22 7.66
N LEU A 170 8.93 1.38 6.57
CA LEU A 170 8.01 2.51 6.37
C LEU A 170 7.03 2.64 7.54
N ARG A 171 6.41 1.52 7.95
CA ARG A 171 5.47 1.54 9.08
C ARG A 171 6.16 1.78 10.42
N LYS A 172 7.33 1.19 10.67
CA LYS A 172 8.14 1.48 11.87
C LYS A 172 8.47 2.97 11.97
N ASN A 173 8.73 3.61 10.84
CA ASN A 173 8.96 5.06 10.76
C ASN A 173 7.66 5.89 10.75
N SER A 174 6.56 5.33 11.26
CA SER A 174 5.25 6.00 11.33
C SER A 174 4.79 6.58 9.98
N TRP A 175 4.97 5.80 8.91
CA TRP A 175 4.60 6.16 7.53
C TRP A 175 5.36 7.35 6.92
N LYS A 176 6.44 7.81 7.57
CA LYS A 176 7.31 8.84 7.02
C LYS A 176 8.28 8.17 6.04
N SER A 177 8.12 8.43 4.75
CA SER A 177 9.04 7.92 3.74
C SER A 177 10.41 8.57 3.89
N THR A 178 11.43 7.77 4.15
CA THR A 178 12.86 8.19 4.08
C THR A 178 13.31 8.44 2.64
N LYS A 179 12.62 7.88 1.64
CA LYS A 179 12.96 8.00 0.22
C LYS A 179 12.52 9.31 -0.44
N LYS A 180 11.72 10.17 0.22
CA LYS A 180 11.46 11.54 -0.28
C LYS A 180 12.75 12.40 -0.35
N ALA A 181 13.83 11.97 0.31
CA ALA A 181 15.16 12.59 0.22
C ALA A 181 16.04 12.02 -0.92
N ALA A 182 15.53 11.10 -1.74
CA ALA A 182 16.29 10.38 -2.77
C ALA A 182 15.89 10.76 -4.23
N GLY A 183 15.24 11.91 -4.43
CA GLY A 183 15.28 12.57 -5.73
C GLY A 183 16.69 13.11 -6.00
N PRO A 184 17.07 13.39 -7.26
CA PRO A 184 18.32 14.10 -7.52
C PRO A 184 18.28 15.44 -6.78
N LYS A 185 19.07 15.54 -5.72
CA LYS A 185 19.22 16.79 -4.99
C LYS A 185 19.80 17.83 -5.95
N THR A 186 19.21 19.01 -5.96
CA THR A 186 19.78 20.14 -6.69
C THR A 186 21.15 20.49 -6.09
N ILE A 187 22.06 21.06 -6.89
CA ILE A 187 23.39 21.50 -6.42
C ILE A 187 23.24 22.41 -5.18
N ARG A 188 22.17 23.19 -5.12
CA ARG A 188 21.84 24.06 -3.99
C ARG A 188 21.53 23.27 -2.71
N GLU A 189 20.68 22.25 -2.80
CA GLU A 189 20.35 21.36 -1.66
C GLU A 189 21.58 20.57 -1.17
N ILE A 190 22.52 20.23 -2.05
CA ILE A 190 23.79 19.58 -1.68
C ILE A 190 24.67 20.54 -0.87
N HIS A 191 24.75 21.81 -1.25
CA HIS A 191 25.54 22.81 -0.51
C HIS A 191 24.90 23.12 0.85
N GLU A 192 23.58 23.28 0.91
CA GLU A 192 22.84 23.51 2.15
C GLU A 192 23.02 22.32 3.13
N ASP A 193 22.92 21.08 2.64
CA ASP A 193 23.15 19.89 3.48
C ASP A 193 24.61 19.78 3.96
N ALA A 194 25.59 20.13 3.12
CA ALA A 194 27.00 20.12 3.49
C ALA A 194 27.33 21.19 4.56
N GLU A 195 26.71 22.37 4.47
CA GLU A 195 26.83 23.41 5.48
C GLU A 195 26.16 22.99 6.80
N LEU A 196 24.96 22.41 6.76
CA LEU A 196 24.28 21.89 7.94
C LEU A 196 25.06 20.74 8.61
N GLN A 197 25.72 19.89 7.82
CA GLN A 197 26.62 18.86 8.35
C GLN A 197 27.84 19.46 9.03
N LYS A 198 28.52 20.43 8.40
CA LYS A 198 29.65 21.14 9.02
C LYS A 198 29.27 21.82 10.33
N ILE A 199 28.14 22.54 10.35
CA ILE A 199 27.63 23.22 11.55
C ILE A 199 27.36 22.21 12.68
N ASN A 200 26.77 21.05 12.36
CA ASN A 200 26.52 20.01 13.35
C ASN A 200 27.80 19.31 13.83
N GLU A 201 28.79 19.12 12.95
CA GLU A 201 30.10 18.58 13.31
C GLU A 201 30.88 19.53 14.22
N ASP A 202 30.88 20.82 13.91
CA ASP A 202 31.50 21.85 14.73
C ASP A 202 30.82 21.97 16.09
N ARG A 203 29.48 21.90 16.15
CA ARG A 203 28.74 21.86 17.42
C ARG A 203 29.12 20.65 18.26
N LYS A 204 29.19 19.46 17.65
CA LYS A 204 29.64 18.23 18.32
C LYS A 204 31.11 18.29 18.75
N ARG A 205 31.95 19.05 18.04
CA ARG A 205 33.36 19.27 18.42
C ARG A 205 33.49 20.24 19.59
N ALA A 206 32.70 21.31 19.60
CA ALA A 206 32.61 22.25 20.71
C ALA A 206 32.10 21.57 21.99
N ASP A 207 31.05 20.75 21.89
CA ASP A 207 30.50 20.01 23.04
C ASP A 207 31.54 19.01 23.63
N ARG A 208 32.32 18.33 22.77
CA ARG A 208 33.41 17.44 23.22
C ARG A 208 34.53 18.21 23.94
N ASN A 209 34.88 19.40 23.45
CA ASN A 209 35.90 20.23 24.07
C ASN A 209 35.44 20.82 25.41
N HIS A 210 34.14 21.13 25.55
CA HIS A 210 33.57 21.63 26.81
C HIS A 210 33.62 20.57 27.93
N ILE A 211 33.30 19.30 27.62
CA ILE A 211 33.34 18.20 28.58
C ILE A 211 34.78 17.87 29.02
N GLY A 212 35.77 18.01 28.12
CA GLY A 212 37.19 17.81 28.46
C GLY A 212 37.79 18.91 29.36
N GLY A 213 37.28 20.14 29.26
CA GLY A 213 37.72 21.28 30.08
C GLY A 213 37.23 21.23 31.53
N VAL A 214 36.01 20.73 31.75
CA VAL A 214 35.42 20.61 33.10
C VAL A 214 36.15 19.55 33.95
N LYS A 215 36.60 18.45 33.34
CA LYS A 215 37.39 17.41 34.04
C LYS A 215 38.77 17.87 34.53
N ARG A 216 39.39 18.85 33.87
CA ARG A 216 40.72 19.38 34.27
C ARG A 216 40.67 20.37 35.42
N ARG A 217 39.53 21.02 35.68
CA ARG A 217 39.37 21.94 36.82
C ARG A 217 38.99 21.24 38.12
N SER A 218 38.45 20.02 38.07
CA SER A 218 38.05 19.27 39.26
C SER A 218 39.18 18.47 39.92
N SER A 219 40.39 18.45 39.33
CA SER A 219 41.57 17.76 39.90
C SER A 219 42.58 18.71 40.54
N ALA A 220 42.19 19.97 40.77
CA ALA A 220 42.99 21.00 41.42
C ALA A 220 42.20 21.65 42.57
N LEU A 221 41.72 20.81 43.49
CA LEU A 221 41.33 21.15 44.87
C LEU A 221 41.61 19.93 45.75
#